data_AF-A0A956KYI3-F1
#
_entry.id   AF-A0A956KYI3-F1
#
_cell.length_a   1.000
_cell.length_b   1.000
_cell.length_c   1.000
_cell.angle_alpha   90.00
_cell.angle_beta   90.00
_cell.angle_gamma   90.00
#
_symmetry.space_group_name_H-M   'P 1'
#
loop_
_entity.id
_entity.type
_entity.pdbx_description
1 polymer ?
#
loop_
_entity_poly.entity_id
_entity_poly.type
_entity_poly.pdbx_seq_one_letter_code
_entity_poly.pdbx_strand_id
1 'polypeptide(L)'
;MGRELDPKLAVPAAVRKTQRVLRRLGVWYDIRSNANYARVRGCIEAAANRMRLGRRGVRLHDELKSYAGAAIVGGEHRRFLAHCRADRCFSLEKIRGALGADALPRMLSAAEIEALGMGMGLVNPFVPCGELDQVFDDELRCFLNLPGTMTTNAGDLSWTVEFHVGEVIDAMRAREGDGAVRVVEGAIAQRDESIVPARAWGAVEPFRIVILTGNAPESGMDLWAKVNRYVRDALGDRCLGDISMPSVIVHSLPELGLTMELEKRASHIWPYLEHAVRRACEQGTTLLAIACNTTPYFAPRIEEICDRHGTLFLSVAETLADWLEVNEVRELALVGIPCVAGLGPWSAYREAMKRFEVEALDDRTSENLAKLAYEVKQNGVSPLYLDKLRGIVGKDVRSRHVVLALTELSLLLALQKRAGKKVLIDPMDVYARAIAEQFLASNPPHDARRLRPSSIE
;
A
#
# COMPACT_ATOMS: atom_id res chain seq x y z
N MET A 1 8.04 14.58 -22.13
CA MET A 1 7.11 14.68 -23.28
C MET A 1 5.70 14.35 -22.80
N GLY A 2 4.76 15.29 -22.93
CA GLY A 2 3.39 15.17 -22.40
C GLY A 2 2.33 14.86 -23.46
N ARG A 3 1.10 14.57 -23.02
CA ARG A 3 -0.05 14.31 -23.91
C ARG A 3 -0.45 15.58 -24.65
N GLU A 4 -0.63 15.50 -25.97
CA GLU A 4 -1.19 16.61 -26.74
C GLU A 4 -2.69 16.79 -26.46
N LEU A 5 -3.12 18.04 -26.36
CA LEU A 5 -4.53 18.38 -26.22
C LEU A 5 -5.24 18.04 -27.53
N ASP A 6 -6.40 17.39 -27.45
CA ASP A 6 -7.22 17.12 -28.62
C ASP A 6 -7.64 18.45 -29.27
N PRO A 7 -7.27 18.69 -30.55
CA PRO A 7 -7.61 19.93 -31.24
C PRO A 7 -9.13 20.15 -31.39
N LYS A 8 -9.94 19.10 -31.27
CA LYS A 8 -11.40 19.17 -31.35
C LYS A 8 -12.05 19.66 -30.06
N LEU A 9 -11.35 19.62 -28.93
CA LEU A 9 -11.87 20.10 -27.66
C LEU A 9 -11.74 21.63 -27.57
N ALA A 10 -12.79 22.27 -27.05
CA ALA A 10 -12.77 23.69 -26.70
C ALA A 10 -11.89 23.92 -25.46
N VAL A 11 -10.57 23.96 -25.65
CA VAL A 11 -9.61 24.15 -24.57
C VAL A 11 -9.41 25.64 -24.24
N PRO A 12 -9.59 26.07 -22.97
CA PRO A 12 -9.38 27.46 -22.56
C PRO A 12 -7.97 27.99 -22.86
N ALA A 13 -7.88 29.30 -23.13
CA ALA A 13 -6.60 29.95 -23.46
C ALA A 13 -5.55 29.82 -22.34
N ALA A 14 -5.99 29.86 -21.07
CA ALA A 14 -5.12 29.68 -19.91
C ALA A 14 -4.48 28.29 -19.87
N VAL A 15 -5.25 27.24 -20.18
CA VAL A 15 -4.74 25.85 -20.27
C VAL A 15 -3.67 25.71 -21.35
N ARG A 16 -3.88 26.33 -22.53
CA ARG A 16 -2.87 26.37 -23.59
C ARG A 16 -1.61 27.14 -23.16
N LYS A 17 -1.75 28.18 -22.33
CA LYS A 17 -0.61 28.91 -21.75
C LYS A 17 0.21 28.00 -20.84
N THR A 18 -0.44 27.28 -19.93
CA THR A 18 0.20 26.29 -19.05
C THR A 18 0.91 25.20 -19.85
N GLN A 19 0.27 24.67 -20.90
CA GLN A 19 0.89 23.67 -21.77
C GLN A 19 2.18 24.20 -22.43
N ARG A 20 2.19 25.43 -22.93
CA ARG A 20 3.39 26.05 -23.51
C ARG A 20 4.51 26.21 -22.49
N VAL A 21 4.19 26.58 -21.26
CA VAL A 21 5.17 26.69 -20.16
C VAL A 21 5.81 25.32 -19.89
N LEU A 22 4.99 24.28 -19.72
CA LEU A 22 5.47 22.91 -19.48
C LEU A 22 6.33 22.38 -20.64
N ARG A 23 5.94 22.63 -21.89
CA ARG A 23 6.75 22.30 -23.07
C ARG A 23 8.11 23.00 -23.06
N ARG A 24 8.13 24.29 -22.71
CA ARG A 24 9.38 25.07 -22.61
C ARG A 24 10.27 24.58 -21.47
N LEU A 25 9.69 24.12 -20.36
CA LEU A 25 10.42 23.49 -19.26
C LEU A 25 10.97 22.10 -19.62
N GLY A 26 10.47 21.46 -20.68
CA GLY A 26 10.93 20.13 -21.11
C GLY A 26 10.46 18.97 -20.22
N VAL A 27 9.53 19.23 -19.29
CA VAL A 27 9.07 18.24 -18.31
C VAL A 27 7.95 17.34 -18.84
N TRP A 28 7.72 16.19 -18.19
CA TRP A 28 6.53 15.38 -18.45
C TRP A 28 5.27 16.04 -17.85
N TYR A 29 4.15 15.92 -18.56
CA TYR A 29 2.85 16.38 -18.07
C TYR A 29 1.68 15.66 -18.77
N ASP A 30 0.52 15.64 -18.13
CA ASP A 30 -0.76 15.24 -18.71
C ASP A 30 -1.85 16.25 -18.35
N ILE A 31 -2.48 16.85 -19.37
CA ILE A 31 -3.55 17.84 -19.17
C ILE A 31 -4.88 17.22 -19.56
N ARG A 32 -5.86 17.30 -18.66
CA ARG A 32 -7.19 16.71 -18.84
C ARG A 32 -8.27 17.63 -18.28
N SER A 33 -9.50 17.47 -18.75
CA SER A 33 -10.65 18.05 -18.05
C SER A 33 -10.89 17.31 -16.74
N ASN A 34 -11.42 18.00 -15.73
CA ASN A 34 -12.00 17.35 -14.57
C ASN A 34 -13.19 16.48 -15.00
N ALA A 35 -13.61 15.55 -14.12
CA ALA A 35 -14.79 14.72 -14.36
C ALA A 35 -16.01 15.60 -14.65
N ASN A 36 -16.68 15.34 -15.79
CA ASN A 36 -17.81 16.13 -16.28
C ASN A 36 -17.54 17.64 -16.35
N TYR A 37 -16.28 18.06 -16.56
CA TYR A 37 -15.88 19.47 -16.57
C TYR A 37 -16.22 20.23 -15.28
N ALA A 38 -16.27 19.53 -14.14
CA ALA A 38 -16.53 20.15 -12.84
C ALA A 38 -15.53 21.29 -12.56
N ARG A 39 -16.05 22.45 -12.19
CA ARG A 39 -15.24 23.63 -11.82
C ARG A 39 -14.88 23.53 -10.34
N VAL A 40 -13.61 23.27 -10.03
CA VAL A 40 -13.14 23.01 -8.66
C VAL A 40 -12.36 24.18 -8.09
N ARG A 41 -12.70 24.63 -6.89
CA ARG A 41 -12.05 25.76 -6.20
C ARG A 41 -11.26 25.35 -4.96
N GLY A 42 -11.68 24.27 -4.29
CA GLY A 42 -11.03 23.74 -3.10
C GLY A 42 -10.22 22.48 -3.39
N CYS A 43 -9.22 22.18 -2.56
CA CYS A 43 -8.37 21.01 -2.79
C CYS A 43 -9.11 19.67 -2.59
N ILE A 44 -10.01 19.58 -1.61
CA ILE A 44 -10.84 18.38 -1.40
C ILE A 44 -11.74 18.13 -2.60
N GLU A 45 -12.40 19.19 -3.08
CA GLU A 45 -13.23 19.14 -4.28
C GLU A 45 -12.41 18.79 -5.53
N ALA A 46 -11.24 19.39 -5.69
CA ALA A 46 -10.32 19.09 -6.77
C ALA A 46 -9.92 17.60 -6.75
N ALA A 47 -9.44 17.11 -5.61
CA ALA A 47 -9.05 15.72 -5.43
C ALA A 47 -10.18 14.75 -5.81
N ALA A 48 -11.44 15.04 -5.46
CA ALA A 48 -12.59 14.20 -5.79
C ALA A 48 -13.03 14.25 -7.28
N ASN A 49 -12.57 15.25 -8.05
CA ASN A 49 -13.00 15.46 -9.43
C ASN A 49 -11.89 15.33 -10.47
N ARG A 50 -10.62 15.20 -10.06
CA ARG A 50 -9.51 14.95 -10.98
C ARG A 50 -9.70 13.65 -11.74
N MET A 51 -9.21 13.59 -12.97
CA MET A 51 -9.16 12.37 -13.77
C MET A 51 -7.70 11.87 -13.83
N ARG A 52 -7.40 10.73 -13.21
CA ARG A 52 -6.06 10.11 -13.21
C ARG A 52 -6.18 8.64 -13.59
N LEU A 53 -5.31 8.18 -14.50
CA LEU A 53 -5.24 6.76 -14.93
C LEU A 53 -6.61 6.16 -15.34
N GLY A 54 -7.44 6.99 -16.00
CA GLY A 54 -8.75 6.57 -16.50
C GLY A 54 -9.88 6.63 -15.47
N ARG A 55 -9.62 7.11 -14.24
CA ARG A 55 -10.62 7.18 -13.17
C ARG A 55 -10.76 8.58 -12.59
N ARG A 56 -11.92 8.81 -11.97
CA ARG A 56 -12.23 10.00 -11.19
C ARG A 56 -11.69 9.84 -9.77
N GLY A 57 -11.03 10.87 -9.26
CA GLY A 57 -10.48 10.92 -7.91
C GLY A 57 -8.96 10.78 -7.87
N VAL A 58 -8.29 11.56 -7.02
CA VAL A 58 -6.89 11.39 -6.60
C VAL A 58 -6.78 11.51 -5.08
N ARG A 59 -5.64 11.14 -4.50
CA ARG A 59 -5.42 11.29 -3.05
C ARG A 59 -5.21 12.77 -2.76
N LEU A 60 -5.64 13.25 -1.58
CA LEU A 60 -5.49 14.67 -1.25
C LEU A 60 -4.02 15.12 -1.28
N HIS A 61 -3.10 14.27 -0.83
CA HIS A 61 -1.66 14.55 -0.86
C HIS A 61 -1.03 14.53 -2.26
N ASP A 62 -1.75 14.06 -3.29
CA ASP A 62 -1.34 14.16 -4.69
C ASP A 62 -1.77 15.49 -5.32
N GLU A 63 -2.70 16.22 -4.72
CA GLU A 63 -3.09 17.56 -5.16
C GLU A 63 -2.08 18.59 -4.63
N LEU A 64 -1.50 19.39 -5.52
CA LEU A 64 -0.63 20.50 -5.18
C LEU A 64 -1.46 21.73 -4.84
N LYS A 65 -1.25 22.23 -3.61
CA LYS A 65 -1.81 23.45 -3.08
C LYS A 65 -0.77 24.57 -3.17
N SER A 66 -1.22 25.75 -3.56
CA SER A 66 -0.34 26.92 -3.68
C SER A 66 -0.84 28.09 -2.83
N TYR A 67 0.10 28.89 -2.35
CA TYR A 67 -0.12 30.12 -1.60
C TYR A 67 0.63 31.26 -2.30
N ALA A 68 -0.07 32.36 -2.57
CA ALA A 68 0.54 33.55 -3.15
C ALA A 68 0.79 34.59 -2.05
N GLY A 69 2.03 35.01 -1.88
CA GLY A 69 2.43 35.92 -0.81
C GLY A 69 3.40 37.01 -1.24
N ALA A 70 3.64 37.92 -0.30
CA ALA A 70 4.69 38.93 -0.38
C ALA A 70 5.48 38.95 0.93
N ALA A 71 6.79 39.18 0.81
CA ALA A 71 7.72 39.28 1.93
C ALA A 71 8.75 40.39 1.65
N ILE A 72 9.40 40.86 2.71
CA ILE A 72 10.57 41.74 2.61
C ILE A 72 11.80 40.86 2.86
N VAL A 73 12.75 40.86 1.93
CA VAL A 73 13.96 40.03 2.01
C VAL A 73 15.16 40.96 1.79
N GLY A 74 15.95 41.18 2.85
CA GLY A 74 17.08 42.12 2.77
C GLY A 74 16.64 43.54 2.42
N GLY A 75 15.47 43.97 2.89
CA GLY A 75 14.89 45.29 2.59
C GLY A 75 14.14 45.40 1.26
N GLU A 76 14.15 44.38 0.39
CA GLU A 76 13.44 44.41 -0.89
C GLU A 76 12.06 43.73 -0.81
N HIS A 77 11.05 44.35 -1.42
CA HIS A 77 9.73 43.74 -1.55
C HIS A 77 9.74 42.65 -2.63
N ARG A 78 9.54 41.40 -2.22
CA ARG A 78 9.51 40.25 -3.12
C ARG A 78 8.17 39.54 -3.01
N ARG A 79 7.66 39.09 -4.16
CA ARG A 79 6.45 38.29 -4.25
C ARG A 79 6.84 36.84 -4.51
N PHE A 80 6.06 35.90 -3.99
CA PHE A 80 6.38 34.48 -4.10
C PHE A 80 5.11 33.62 -4.22
N LEU A 81 5.30 32.42 -4.77
CA LEU A 81 4.36 31.32 -4.71
C LEU A 81 4.97 30.21 -3.85
N ALA A 82 4.28 29.84 -2.78
CA ALA A 82 4.64 28.69 -1.95
C ALA A 82 3.78 27.48 -2.32
N HIS A 83 4.38 26.31 -2.44
CA HIS A 83 3.72 25.09 -2.90
C HIS A 83 3.92 23.96 -1.90
N CYS A 84 2.83 23.28 -1.54
CA CYS A 84 2.88 22.09 -0.70
C CYS A 84 1.76 21.12 -1.10
N ARG A 85 1.70 19.96 -0.46
CA ARG A 85 0.62 18.99 -0.64
C ARG A 85 -0.68 19.54 -0.03
N ALA A 86 -1.83 19.20 -0.60
CA ALA A 86 -3.09 19.73 -0.12
C ALA A 86 -3.54 19.22 1.26
N ASP A 87 -2.95 18.13 1.76
CA ASP A 87 -3.11 17.63 3.13
C ASP A 87 -2.15 18.30 4.13
N ARG A 88 -1.55 19.43 3.74
CA ARG A 88 -0.68 20.26 4.57
C ARG A 88 -1.23 21.68 4.77
N CYS A 89 -0.83 22.26 5.88
CA CYS A 89 -0.98 23.67 6.21
C CYS A 89 0.34 24.41 6.00
N PHE A 90 0.28 25.55 5.31
CA PHE A 90 1.42 26.45 5.22
C PHE A 90 1.76 27.02 6.60
N SER A 91 3.05 27.09 6.93
CA SER A 91 3.54 27.79 8.11
C SER A 91 4.26 29.06 7.67
N LEU A 92 3.70 30.22 7.98
CA LEU A 92 4.29 31.50 7.60
C LEU A 92 5.68 31.72 8.23
N GLU A 93 5.91 31.19 9.42
CA GLU A 93 7.24 31.19 10.08
C GLU A 93 8.25 30.36 9.30
N LYS A 94 7.85 29.17 8.85
CA LYS A 94 8.72 28.31 8.05
C LYS A 94 9.01 28.91 6.67
N ILE A 95 8.00 29.49 6.03
CA ILE A 95 8.16 30.23 4.76
C ILE A 95 9.11 31.42 4.96
N ARG A 96 8.96 32.17 6.06
CA ARG A 96 9.88 33.26 6.43
C ARG A 96 11.32 32.77 6.49
N GLY A 97 11.55 31.67 7.20
CA GLY A 97 12.86 31.03 7.33
C GLY A 97 13.43 30.60 5.97
N ALA A 98 12.63 29.91 5.14
CA ALA A 98 13.06 29.44 3.82
C ALA A 98 13.42 30.60 2.87
N LEU A 99 12.65 31.70 2.89
CA LEU A 99 12.92 32.87 2.06
C LEU A 99 14.07 33.74 2.59
N GLY A 100 14.43 33.61 3.87
CA GLY A 100 15.29 34.56 4.57
C GLY A 100 14.61 35.93 4.72
N ALA A 101 13.30 35.94 4.96
CA ALA A 101 12.52 37.17 5.04
C ALA A 101 12.66 37.88 6.40
N ASP A 102 12.67 39.21 6.36
CA ASP A 102 12.87 40.10 7.50
C ASP A 102 11.68 40.07 8.47
N ALA A 103 10.48 39.77 7.96
CA ALA A 103 9.24 39.69 8.71
C ALA A 103 8.35 38.53 8.21
N LEU A 104 7.28 38.25 8.94
CA LEU A 104 6.29 37.26 8.51
C LEU A 104 5.69 37.64 7.15
N PRO A 105 5.69 36.71 6.17
CA PRO A 105 5.05 36.94 4.89
C PRO A 105 3.56 37.24 5.03
N ARG A 106 3.04 38.10 4.15
CA ARG A 106 1.60 38.33 4.03
C ARG A 106 1.02 37.63 2.82
N MET A 107 -0.27 37.30 2.91
CA MET A 107 -1.02 36.79 1.76
C MET A 107 -1.30 37.94 0.80
N LEU A 108 -1.22 37.67 -0.51
CA LEU A 108 -1.71 38.61 -1.51
C LEU A 108 -3.24 38.65 -1.47
N SER A 109 -3.81 39.86 -1.61
CA SER A 109 -5.25 40.04 -1.78
C SER A 109 -5.72 39.48 -3.13
N ALA A 110 -7.03 39.26 -3.28
CA ALA A 110 -7.59 38.80 -4.56
C ALA A 110 -7.25 39.75 -5.72
N ALA A 111 -7.31 41.07 -5.50
CA ALA A 111 -6.94 42.06 -6.51
C ALA A 111 -5.46 41.99 -6.91
N GLU A 112 -4.56 41.73 -5.95
CA GLU A 112 -3.13 41.55 -6.25
C GLU A 112 -2.88 40.24 -7.03
N ILE A 113 -3.60 39.17 -6.71
CA ILE A 113 -3.54 37.91 -7.45
C ILE A 113 -4.07 38.10 -8.88
N GLU A 114 -5.18 38.83 -9.05
CA GLU A 114 -5.73 39.19 -10.36
C GLU A 114 -4.79 40.07 -11.18
N ALA A 115 -4.09 41.02 -10.54
CA ALA A 115 -3.07 41.85 -11.20
C ALA A 115 -1.89 41.02 -11.73
N LEU A 116 -1.64 39.84 -11.15
CA LEU A 116 -0.65 38.87 -11.65
C LEU A 116 -1.22 37.96 -12.76
N GLY A 117 -2.45 38.21 -13.21
CA GLY A 117 -3.15 37.40 -14.22
C GLY A 117 -3.59 36.03 -13.69
N MET A 118 -3.76 35.90 -12.37
CA MET A 118 -4.21 34.68 -11.70
C MET A 118 -5.61 34.86 -11.12
N GLY A 119 -6.27 33.75 -10.78
CA GLY A 119 -7.50 33.75 -10.00
C GLY A 119 -7.34 32.93 -8.72
N MET A 120 -8.18 33.20 -7.71
CA MET A 120 -8.27 32.34 -6.53
C MET A 120 -8.59 30.90 -6.94
N GLY A 121 -7.80 29.94 -6.43
CA GLY A 121 -7.88 28.53 -6.82
C GLY A 121 -7.16 28.18 -8.13
N LEU A 122 -6.56 29.15 -8.83
CA LEU A 122 -5.79 28.94 -10.07
C LEU A 122 -4.29 29.18 -9.89
N VAL A 123 -3.85 29.53 -8.69
CA VAL A 123 -2.42 29.72 -8.36
C VAL A 123 -1.71 28.37 -8.47
N ASN A 124 -0.71 28.30 -9.35
CA ASN A 124 0.07 27.10 -9.61
C ASN A 124 1.48 27.47 -10.10
N PRO A 125 2.45 26.54 -10.13
CA PRO A 125 3.83 26.83 -10.52
C PRO A 125 4.01 27.28 -11.98
N PHE A 126 3.02 27.07 -12.84
CA PHE A 126 3.12 27.30 -14.28
C PHE A 126 2.58 28.65 -14.73
N VAL A 127 2.21 29.51 -13.78
CA VAL A 127 1.81 30.87 -14.10
C VAL A 127 3.05 31.62 -14.59
N PRO A 128 3.02 32.21 -15.80
CA PRO A 128 4.15 32.98 -16.31
C PRO A 128 4.14 34.36 -15.66
N CYS A 129 4.88 34.46 -14.57
CA CYS A 129 5.09 35.68 -13.80
C CYS A 129 6.58 35.76 -13.49
N GLY A 130 7.33 36.45 -14.36
CA GLY A 130 8.80 36.48 -14.38
C GLY A 130 9.47 37.23 -13.22
N GLU A 131 8.80 37.32 -12.07
CA GLU A 131 9.26 38.03 -10.87
C GLU A 131 8.78 37.35 -9.57
N LEU A 132 8.19 36.15 -9.65
CA LEU A 132 7.74 35.42 -8.45
C LEU A 132 8.74 34.35 -8.07
N ASP A 133 9.29 34.43 -6.87
CA ASP A 133 10.01 33.32 -6.26
C ASP A 133 9.08 32.11 -6.17
N GLN A 134 9.58 30.92 -6.51
CA GLN A 134 8.87 29.66 -6.33
C GLN A 134 9.44 28.94 -5.11
N VAL A 135 8.63 28.77 -4.07
CA VAL A 135 9.02 28.13 -2.82
C VAL A 135 8.34 26.77 -2.75
N PHE A 136 9.11 25.69 -2.74
CA PHE A 136 8.58 24.33 -2.69
C PHE A 136 8.86 23.70 -1.33
N ASP A 137 7.84 23.05 -0.78
CA ASP A 137 8.00 22.19 0.39
C ASP A 137 8.90 21.00 0.06
N ASP A 138 9.87 20.69 0.94
CA ASP A 138 10.85 19.63 0.72
C ASP A 138 10.21 18.23 0.58
N GLU A 139 9.09 17.98 1.27
CA GLU A 139 8.30 16.75 1.14
C GLU A 139 7.74 16.51 -0.28
N LEU A 140 7.74 17.52 -1.16
CA LEU A 140 7.27 17.36 -2.54
C LEU A 140 8.18 16.43 -3.36
N ARG A 141 9.46 16.32 -3.02
CA ARG A 141 10.38 15.37 -3.68
C ARG A 141 10.14 13.92 -3.27
N CYS A 142 9.51 13.68 -2.13
CA CYS A 142 9.24 12.34 -1.62
C CYS A 142 8.01 11.74 -2.33
N PHE A 143 8.17 10.61 -3.02
CA PHE A 143 7.02 9.91 -3.58
C PHE A 143 6.27 9.17 -2.47
N LEU A 144 5.08 9.65 -2.11
CA LEU A 144 4.24 8.98 -1.12
C LEU A 144 3.53 7.76 -1.69
N ASN A 145 3.12 7.82 -2.96
CA ASN A 145 2.39 6.75 -3.66
C ASN A 145 2.67 6.78 -5.15
N LEU A 146 2.38 5.68 -5.83
CA LEU A 146 2.30 5.65 -7.29
C LEU A 146 1.06 6.44 -7.77
N PRO A 147 1.15 7.18 -8.88
CA PRO A 147 2.26 7.20 -9.85
C PRO A 147 3.44 8.14 -9.49
N GLY A 148 3.48 8.75 -8.32
CA GLY A 148 4.57 9.66 -7.92
C GLY A 148 4.49 11.04 -8.58
N THR A 149 3.35 11.37 -9.18
CA THR A 149 3.07 12.68 -9.79
C THR A 149 2.08 13.47 -8.96
N MET A 150 2.07 14.78 -9.13
CA MET A 150 1.10 15.68 -8.52
C MET A 150 0.11 16.24 -9.53
N THR A 151 -1.04 16.69 -9.06
CA THR A 151 -2.06 17.39 -9.85
C THR A 151 -2.32 18.79 -9.34
N THR A 152 -2.64 19.71 -10.23
CA THR A 152 -3.23 21.01 -9.87
C THR A 152 -4.12 21.54 -10.99
N ASN A 153 -4.70 22.72 -10.83
CA ASN A 153 -5.47 23.36 -11.90
C ASN A 153 -4.54 23.82 -13.04
N ALA A 154 -4.92 23.52 -14.28
CA ALA A 154 -4.16 23.93 -15.47
C ALA A 154 -4.49 25.37 -15.90
N GLY A 155 -4.55 26.31 -14.96
CA GLY A 155 -4.96 27.69 -15.23
C GLY A 155 -6.47 27.89 -15.50
N ASP A 156 -7.27 26.82 -15.44
CA ASP A 156 -8.73 26.85 -15.50
C ASP A 156 -9.32 25.91 -14.43
N LEU A 157 -10.46 26.28 -13.83
CA LEU A 157 -11.07 25.52 -12.73
C LEU A 157 -11.65 24.17 -13.19
N SER A 158 -11.88 24.00 -14.49
CA SER A 158 -12.42 22.76 -15.08
C SER A 158 -11.34 21.86 -15.67
N TRP A 159 -10.07 22.27 -15.60
CA TRP A 159 -8.94 21.53 -16.18
C TRP A 159 -7.85 21.25 -15.14
N THR A 160 -7.25 20.08 -15.25
CA THR A 160 -6.15 19.62 -14.43
C THR A 160 -4.90 19.43 -15.25
N VAL A 161 -3.76 19.64 -14.61
CA VAL A 161 -2.46 19.18 -15.09
C VAL A 161 -1.86 18.24 -14.06
N GLU A 162 -1.41 17.09 -14.52
CA GLU A 162 -0.61 16.11 -13.80
C GLU A 162 0.86 16.21 -14.24
N PHE A 163 1.81 16.14 -13.31
CA PHE A 163 3.24 16.33 -13.59
C PHE A 163 4.15 15.74 -12.50
N HIS A 164 5.43 15.52 -12.82
CA HIS A 164 6.46 15.20 -11.84
C HIS A 164 7.00 16.49 -11.21
N VAL A 165 6.70 16.71 -9.93
CA VAL A 165 7.09 17.96 -9.25
C VAL A 165 8.62 18.12 -9.16
N GLY A 166 9.38 17.04 -8.95
CA GLY A 166 10.84 17.08 -8.97
C GLY A 166 11.40 17.56 -10.31
N GLU A 167 10.89 17.05 -11.43
CA GLU A 167 11.27 17.53 -12.77
C GLU A 167 10.97 19.03 -12.95
N VAL A 168 9.83 19.50 -12.45
CA VAL A 168 9.45 20.93 -12.51
C VAL A 168 10.43 21.77 -11.69
N ILE A 169 10.75 21.37 -10.46
CA ILE A 169 11.68 22.09 -9.58
C ILE A 169 13.06 22.16 -10.25
N ASP A 170 13.56 21.03 -10.76
CA ASP A 170 14.88 20.95 -11.39
C ASP A 170 14.94 21.77 -12.69
N ALA A 171 13.88 21.72 -13.51
CA ALA A 171 13.79 22.50 -14.74
C ALA A 171 13.65 24.01 -14.49
N MET A 172 12.97 24.42 -13.41
CA MET A 172 12.91 25.83 -13.02
C MET A 172 14.26 26.31 -12.49
N ARG A 173 14.91 25.51 -11.64
CA ARG A 173 16.23 25.82 -11.07
C ARG A 173 17.29 25.99 -12.16
N ALA A 174 17.28 25.12 -13.18
CA ALA A 174 18.19 25.23 -14.32
C ALA A 174 18.07 26.56 -15.09
N ARG A 175 17.00 27.34 -14.86
CA ARG A 175 16.70 28.61 -15.52
C ARG A 175 16.80 29.82 -14.60
N GLU A 176 17.25 29.66 -13.35
CA GLU A 176 17.49 30.77 -12.41
C GLU A 176 18.47 31.81 -12.98
N GLY A 177 19.48 31.34 -13.73
CA GLY A 177 20.49 32.19 -14.36
C GLY A 177 19.97 33.13 -15.45
N ASP A 178 18.77 32.89 -15.98
CA ASP A 178 18.11 33.75 -16.97
C ASP A 178 17.42 34.97 -16.31
N GLY A 179 17.55 35.13 -14.98
CA GLY A 179 16.90 36.19 -14.20
C GLY A 179 15.38 36.04 -14.08
N ALA A 180 14.82 34.89 -14.47
CA ALA A 180 13.39 34.73 -14.69
C ALA A 180 12.60 34.27 -13.44
N VAL A 181 13.20 33.45 -12.58
CA VAL A 181 12.55 32.82 -11.41
C VAL A 181 13.64 32.39 -10.42
N ARG A 182 13.49 32.65 -9.11
CA ARG A 182 14.30 32.02 -8.05
C ARG A 182 13.52 30.85 -7.45
N VAL A 183 14.15 29.71 -7.24
CA VAL A 183 13.58 28.50 -6.66
C VAL A 183 14.16 28.25 -5.28
N VAL A 184 13.30 28.23 -4.27
CA VAL A 184 13.63 27.96 -2.88
C VAL A 184 13.01 26.63 -2.48
N GLU A 185 13.78 25.75 -1.85
CA GLU A 185 13.26 24.52 -1.23
C GLU A 185 13.44 24.61 0.29
N GLY A 186 12.45 24.16 1.04
CA GLY A 186 12.55 24.04 2.49
C GLY A 186 11.28 23.49 3.10
N ALA A 187 11.34 22.99 4.33
CA ALA A 187 10.14 22.60 5.06
C ALA A 187 9.31 23.87 5.32
N ILE A 188 8.27 24.13 4.51
CA ILE A 188 7.43 25.33 4.57
C ILE A 188 6.01 25.04 5.07
N ALA A 189 5.67 23.76 5.19
CA ALA A 189 4.37 23.30 5.62
C ALA A 189 4.45 22.39 6.86
N GLN A 190 3.29 22.06 7.39
CA GLN A 190 3.10 21.09 8.48
C GLN A 190 1.81 20.30 8.24
N ARG A 191 1.66 19.16 8.90
CA ARG A 191 0.42 18.38 8.83
C ARG A 191 -0.77 19.21 9.33
N ASP A 192 -1.86 19.16 8.60
CA ASP A 192 -3.13 19.76 9.02
C ASP A 192 -3.94 18.72 9.81
N GLU A 193 -3.85 18.78 11.13
CA GLU A 193 -4.58 17.89 12.04
C GLU A 193 -6.11 18.12 11.99
N SER A 194 -6.57 19.28 11.48
CA SER A 194 -7.98 19.65 11.43
C SER A 194 -8.70 19.11 10.19
N ILE A 195 -7.99 18.93 9.08
CA ILE A 195 -8.56 18.43 7.81
C ILE A 195 -8.64 16.90 7.79
N VAL A 196 -7.86 16.20 8.63
CA VAL A 196 -7.68 14.75 8.53
C VAL A 196 -7.63 14.13 9.93
N PRO A 197 -8.63 13.32 10.37
CA PRO A 197 -8.43 12.44 11.51
C PRO A 197 -7.19 11.58 11.24
N ALA A 198 -6.29 11.43 12.23
CA ALA A 198 -4.93 10.90 12.10
C ALA A 198 -4.73 9.58 11.31
N ARG A 199 -5.81 8.88 10.92
CA ARG A 199 -5.79 7.64 10.11
C ARG A 199 -6.29 7.79 8.68
N ALA A 200 -6.84 8.94 8.28
CA ALA A 200 -7.64 8.98 7.06
C ALA A 200 -6.82 9.15 5.77
N TRP A 201 -5.84 10.05 5.68
CA TRP A 201 -5.23 10.36 4.36
C TRP A 201 -3.78 10.92 4.37
N GLY A 202 -3.04 10.79 5.49
CA GLY A 202 -1.73 11.44 5.67
C GLY A 202 -0.54 10.49 5.59
N ALA A 203 0.42 10.81 4.71
CA ALA A 203 1.77 10.22 4.62
C ALA A 203 1.84 8.72 4.94
N VAL A 204 1.30 7.93 4.02
CA VAL A 204 1.52 6.49 4.00
C VAL A 204 3.00 6.31 3.68
N GLU A 205 3.82 5.96 4.68
CA GLU A 205 5.04 5.25 4.34
C GLU A 205 4.61 4.05 3.49
N PRO A 206 5.23 3.82 2.32
CA PRO A 206 4.78 2.81 1.39
C PRO A 206 4.62 1.48 2.13
N PHE A 207 3.38 0.98 2.22
CA PHE A 207 3.06 -0.21 3.00
C PHE A 207 3.84 -1.38 2.42
N ARG A 208 4.95 -1.72 3.09
CA ARG A 208 5.93 -2.69 2.62
C ARG A 208 5.67 -4.01 3.33
N ILE A 209 5.38 -5.03 2.53
CA ILE A 209 5.19 -6.39 2.99
C ILE A 209 6.48 -7.15 2.72
N VAL A 210 7.04 -7.78 3.76
CA VAL A 210 8.08 -8.79 3.58
C VAL A 210 7.49 -10.16 3.84
N ILE A 211 7.64 -11.08 2.89
CA ILE A 211 7.26 -12.48 3.02
C ILE A 211 8.55 -13.30 3.13
N LEU A 212 8.79 -13.88 4.31
CA LEU A 212 9.84 -14.88 4.49
C LEU A 212 9.31 -16.25 4.05
N THR A 213 10.08 -16.98 3.26
CA THR A 213 9.73 -18.32 2.75
C THR A 213 10.97 -19.21 2.68
N GLY A 214 10.84 -20.45 2.17
CA GLY A 214 11.97 -21.37 2.02
C GLY A 214 11.66 -22.84 2.31
N ASN A 215 10.46 -23.15 2.81
CA ASN A 215 9.95 -24.52 2.95
C ASN A 215 8.49 -24.62 2.48
N ALA A 216 8.22 -24.66 1.18
CA ALA A 216 9.15 -24.46 0.07
C ALA A 216 9.11 -22.99 -0.42
N PRO A 217 10.08 -22.51 -1.24
CA PRO A 217 10.03 -21.16 -1.81
C PRO A 217 8.72 -20.83 -2.55
N GLU A 218 8.11 -21.84 -3.17
CA GLU A 218 6.82 -21.77 -3.88
C GLU A 218 5.69 -21.31 -2.96
N SER A 219 5.73 -21.65 -1.66
CA SER A 219 4.74 -21.20 -0.67
C SER A 219 4.74 -19.68 -0.52
N GLY A 220 5.90 -19.02 -0.63
CA GLY A 220 6.00 -17.57 -0.60
C GLY A 220 5.42 -16.92 -1.86
N MET A 221 5.66 -17.52 -3.03
CA MET A 221 5.09 -17.06 -4.30
C MET A 221 3.57 -17.22 -4.34
N ASP A 222 3.06 -18.36 -3.86
CA ASP A 222 1.63 -18.62 -3.76
C ASP A 222 0.94 -17.65 -2.78
N LEU A 223 1.54 -17.40 -1.61
CA LEU A 223 1.03 -16.41 -0.66
C LEU A 223 0.94 -15.02 -1.31
N TRP A 224 2.00 -14.58 -2.00
CA TRP A 224 1.99 -13.30 -2.69
C TRP A 224 0.90 -13.22 -3.77
N ALA A 225 0.73 -14.27 -4.57
CA ALA A 225 -0.32 -14.35 -5.59
C ALA A 225 -1.72 -14.24 -4.96
N LYS A 226 -1.96 -14.94 -3.85
CA LYS A 226 -3.23 -14.88 -3.10
C LYS A 226 -3.48 -13.49 -2.51
N VAL A 227 -2.47 -12.84 -1.95
CA VAL A 227 -2.57 -11.45 -1.45
C VAL A 227 -2.99 -10.51 -2.59
N ASN A 228 -2.31 -10.57 -3.75
CA ASN A 228 -2.66 -9.75 -4.90
C ASN A 228 -4.09 -10.00 -5.38
N ARG A 229 -4.54 -11.27 -5.40
CA ARG A 229 -5.91 -11.62 -5.75
C ARG A 229 -6.91 -10.98 -4.79
N TYR A 230 -6.72 -11.13 -3.47
CA TYR A 230 -7.59 -10.52 -2.47
C TYR A 230 -7.64 -8.98 -2.56
N VAL A 231 -6.49 -8.33 -2.81
CA VAL A 231 -6.44 -6.88 -3.05
C VAL A 231 -7.24 -6.50 -4.30
N ARG A 232 -7.08 -7.23 -5.41
CA ARG A 232 -7.84 -7.00 -6.65
C ARG A 232 -9.34 -7.15 -6.41
N ASP A 233 -9.75 -8.24 -5.77
CA ASP A 233 -11.15 -8.55 -5.51
C ASP A 233 -11.81 -7.48 -4.63
N ALA A 234 -11.13 -7.05 -3.55
CA ALA A 234 -11.65 -6.01 -2.65
C ALA A 234 -11.71 -4.62 -3.29
N LEU A 235 -10.78 -4.31 -4.20
CA LEU A 235 -10.81 -3.05 -4.94
C LEU A 235 -11.83 -3.07 -6.08
N GLY A 236 -12.05 -4.22 -6.73
CA GLY A 236 -12.95 -4.39 -7.87
C GLY A 236 -12.63 -3.39 -8.98
N ASP A 237 -13.65 -2.65 -9.43
CA ASP A 237 -13.52 -1.57 -10.41
C ASP A 237 -12.62 -0.41 -9.95
N ARG A 238 -12.11 -0.42 -8.72
CA ARG A 238 -11.14 0.55 -8.18
C ARG A 238 -9.69 0.03 -8.24
N CYS A 239 -9.45 -1.19 -8.69
CA CYS A 239 -8.10 -1.71 -8.91
C CYS A 239 -7.45 -1.07 -10.14
N LEU A 240 -6.39 -0.29 -9.99
CA LEU A 240 -5.69 0.43 -11.06
C LEU A 240 -4.57 -0.42 -11.70
N GLY A 241 -4.69 -1.75 -11.62
CA GLY A 241 -3.62 -2.66 -12.02
C GLY A 241 -2.47 -2.64 -11.02
N ASP A 242 -1.24 -2.66 -11.53
CA ASP A 242 -0.03 -2.86 -10.72
C ASP A 242 0.17 -1.80 -9.63
N ILE A 243 -0.25 -0.56 -9.90
CA ILE A 243 -0.10 0.54 -8.92
C ILE A 243 -1.02 0.42 -7.71
N SER A 244 -2.01 -0.47 -7.75
CA SER A 244 -2.89 -0.78 -6.62
C SER A 244 -2.36 -1.93 -5.77
N MET A 245 -1.33 -2.63 -6.22
CA MET A 245 -0.78 -3.77 -5.51
C MET A 245 0.20 -3.30 -4.41
N PRO A 246 0.34 -4.05 -3.31
CA PRO A 246 1.31 -3.72 -2.27
C PRO A 246 2.75 -3.84 -2.78
N SER A 247 3.67 -3.09 -2.16
CA SER A 247 5.11 -3.31 -2.33
C SER A 247 5.49 -4.56 -1.55
N VAL A 248 5.84 -5.64 -2.27
CA VAL A 248 6.18 -6.94 -1.65
C VAL A 248 7.65 -7.28 -1.91
N ILE A 249 8.35 -7.69 -0.86
CA ILE A 249 9.67 -8.32 -0.94
C ILE A 249 9.50 -9.77 -0.47
N VAL A 250 9.84 -10.72 -1.34
CA VAL A 250 9.87 -12.15 -0.97
C VAL A 250 11.31 -12.54 -0.68
N HIS A 251 11.59 -12.95 0.56
CA HIS A 251 12.89 -13.43 0.98
C HIS A 251 12.84 -14.95 1.14
N SER A 252 13.45 -15.67 0.20
CA SER A 252 13.57 -17.13 0.26
C SER A 252 14.80 -17.54 1.07
N LEU A 253 14.59 -18.28 2.15
CA LEU A 253 15.58 -18.79 3.10
C LEU A 253 15.59 -20.34 3.04
N PRO A 254 16.37 -20.97 2.14
CA PRO A 254 16.40 -22.43 2.00
C PRO A 254 16.70 -23.19 3.30
N GLU A 255 17.37 -22.56 4.26
CA GLU A 255 17.63 -23.10 5.60
C GLU A 255 16.33 -23.46 6.34
N LEU A 256 15.21 -22.80 6.02
CA LEU A 256 13.89 -23.14 6.57
C LEU A 256 13.40 -24.51 6.10
N GLY A 257 13.97 -25.11 5.05
CA GLY A 257 13.69 -26.49 4.64
C GLY A 257 13.94 -27.52 5.77
N LEU A 258 14.78 -27.16 6.73
CA LEU A 258 15.10 -27.98 7.90
C LEU A 258 14.00 -27.98 8.98
N THR A 259 12.98 -27.14 8.85
CA THR A 259 11.87 -27.02 9.83
C THR A 259 11.02 -28.29 9.95
N MET A 260 11.10 -29.22 8.99
CA MET A 260 10.48 -30.54 9.10
C MET A 260 11.02 -31.36 10.29
N GLU A 261 12.25 -31.07 10.74
CA GLU A 261 12.90 -31.69 11.89
C GLU A 261 13.12 -30.67 13.02
N LEU A 262 12.15 -29.77 13.23
CA LEU A 262 12.27 -28.61 14.12
C LEU A 262 12.81 -28.98 15.51
N GLU A 263 12.35 -30.09 16.10
CA GLU A 263 12.81 -30.59 17.39
C GLU A 263 14.33 -30.77 17.48
N LYS A 264 14.96 -31.21 16.38
CA LYS A 264 16.40 -31.48 16.30
C LYS A 264 17.20 -30.27 15.81
N ARG A 265 16.55 -29.33 15.11
CA ARG A 265 17.22 -28.29 14.31
C ARG A 265 16.85 -26.87 14.67
N ALA A 266 15.98 -26.64 15.66
CA ALA A 266 15.52 -25.30 16.02
C ALA A 266 16.67 -24.31 16.32
N SER A 267 17.70 -24.76 17.05
CA SER A 267 18.88 -23.95 17.36
C SER A 267 19.72 -23.58 16.12
N HIS A 268 19.70 -24.43 15.09
CA HIS A 268 20.39 -24.18 13.83
C HIS A 268 19.59 -23.28 12.89
N ILE A 269 18.26 -23.40 12.88
CA ILE A 269 17.37 -22.60 12.03
C ILE A 269 17.27 -21.16 12.51
N TRP A 270 17.20 -20.97 13.83
CA TRP A 270 16.90 -19.66 14.41
C TRP A 270 17.85 -18.53 13.97
N PRO A 271 19.19 -18.68 13.95
CA PRO A 271 20.09 -17.60 13.56
C PRO A 271 19.81 -17.04 12.15
N TYR A 272 19.46 -17.91 11.20
CA TYR A 272 19.12 -17.50 9.82
C TYR A 272 17.79 -16.73 9.79
N LEU A 273 16.78 -17.24 10.50
CA LEU A 273 15.48 -16.58 10.62
C LEU A 273 15.60 -15.23 11.31
N GLU A 274 16.31 -15.15 12.44
CA GLU A 274 16.55 -13.92 13.19
C GLU A 274 17.21 -12.86 12.30
N HIS A 275 18.27 -13.24 11.58
CA HIS A 275 18.96 -12.32 10.68
C HIS A 275 18.01 -11.76 9.61
N ALA A 276 17.19 -12.63 8.99
CA ALA A 276 16.25 -12.21 7.97
C ALA A 276 15.14 -11.29 8.52
N VAL A 277 14.62 -11.59 9.71
CA VAL A 277 13.61 -10.76 10.40
C VAL A 277 14.19 -9.38 10.73
N ARG A 278 15.39 -9.31 11.31
CA ARG A 278 16.06 -8.03 11.63
C ARG A 278 16.28 -7.20 10.38
N ARG A 279 16.84 -7.80 9.33
CA ARG A 279 17.07 -7.12 8.05
C ARG A 279 15.77 -6.61 7.45
N ALA A 280 14.69 -7.38 7.52
CA ALA A 280 13.37 -6.91 7.05
C ALA A 280 12.92 -5.68 7.84
N CYS A 281 13.00 -5.71 9.17
CA CYS A 281 12.62 -4.59 10.04
C CYS A 281 13.47 -3.34 9.76
N GLU A 282 14.79 -3.49 9.65
CA GLU A 282 15.74 -2.40 9.33
C GLU A 282 15.49 -1.76 7.95
N GLN A 283 14.89 -2.51 7.02
CA GLN A 283 14.48 -2.00 5.72
C GLN A 283 13.14 -1.25 5.77
N GLY A 284 12.60 -0.90 6.94
CA GLY A 284 11.33 -0.17 7.06
C GLY A 284 10.13 -1.02 6.61
N THR A 285 10.12 -2.29 6.99
CA THR A 285 8.98 -3.18 6.74
C THR A 285 7.78 -2.77 7.58
N THR A 286 6.63 -2.60 6.94
CA THR A 286 5.37 -2.32 7.63
C THR A 286 4.75 -3.61 8.16
N LEU A 287 4.73 -4.66 7.33
CA LEU A 287 4.16 -5.96 7.67
C LEU A 287 5.13 -7.08 7.33
N LEU A 288 5.44 -7.92 8.32
CA LEU A 288 6.21 -9.14 8.17
C LEU A 288 5.30 -10.36 8.20
N ALA A 289 5.44 -11.22 7.19
CA ALA A 289 4.73 -12.48 7.07
C ALA A 289 5.70 -13.64 6.85
N ILE A 290 5.32 -14.85 7.30
CA ILE A 290 6.08 -16.08 7.09
C ILE A 290 5.21 -17.10 6.38
N ALA A 291 5.58 -17.47 5.16
CA ALA A 291 4.84 -18.44 4.36
C ALA A 291 5.21 -19.89 4.72
N CYS A 292 4.93 -20.29 5.96
CA CYS A 292 5.17 -21.63 6.48
C CYS A 292 4.26 -21.91 7.69
N ASN A 293 3.82 -23.16 7.86
CA ASN A 293 3.03 -23.58 9.03
C ASN A 293 3.90 -23.98 10.24
N THR A 294 5.18 -24.29 10.03
CA THR A 294 6.08 -24.81 11.07
C THR A 294 6.95 -23.72 11.71
N THR A 295 7.54 -22.84 10.89
CA THR A 295 8.38 -21.72 11.34
C THR A 295 7.73 -20.77 12.35
N PRO A 296 6.40 -20.53 12.33
CA PRO A 296 5.73 -19.72 13.34
C PRO A 296 5.87 -20.25 14.78
N TYR A 297 6.48 -21.42 15.01
CA TYR A 297 6.97 -21.83 16.33
C TYR A 297 7.82 -20.73 16.99
N PHE A 298 8.60 -19.98 16.19
CA PHE A 298 9.42 -18.88 16.67
C PHE A 298 8.65 -17.55 16.85
N ALA A 299 7.32 -17.53 16.70
CA ALA A 299 6.49 -16.31 16.73
C ALA A 299 6.82 -15.38 17.90
N PRO A 300 6.91 -15.84 19.17
CA PRO A 300 7.21 -14.93 20.30
C PRO A 300 8.54 -14.18 20.15
N ARG A 301 9.56 -14.83 19.56
CA ARG A 301 10.87 -14.22 19.35
C ARG A 301 10.88 -13.29 18.13
N ILE A 302 10.06 -13.59 17.13
CA ILE A 302 9.87 -12.73 15.95
C ILE A 302 9.13 -11.46 16.35
N GLU A 303 8.06 -11.59 17.13
CA GLU A 303 7.27 -10.48 17.68
C GLU A 303 8.15 -9.51 18.46
N GLU A 304 8.99 -10.01 19.38
CA GLU A 304 9.93 -9.18 20.14
C GLU A 304 10.88 -8.36 19.24
N ILE A 305 11.31 -8.92 18.10
CA ILE A 305 12.12 -8.18 17.14
C ILE A 305 11.26 -7.13 16.43
N CYS A 306 10.09 -7.52 15.94
CA CYS A 306 9.21 -6.63 15.17
C CYS A 306 8.70 -5.44 15.99
N ASP A 307 8.31 -5.67 17.25
CA ASP A 307 7.81 -4.64 18.17
C ASP A 307 8.84 -3.52 18.39
N ARG A 308 10.13 -3.86 18.52
CA ARG A 308 11.21 -2.87 18.66
C ARG A 308 11.38 -1.95 17.46
N HIS A 309 10.91 -2.38 16.30
CA HIS A 309 11.01 -1.64 15.04
C HIS A 309 9.66 -1.07 14.58
N GLY A 310 8.58 -1.28 15.32
CA GLY A 310 7.23 -0.87 14.91
C GLY A 310 6.73 -1.63 13.67
N THR A 311 7.28 -2.82 13.39
CA THR A 311 6.83 -3.70 12.29
C THR A 311 5.69 -4.58 12.78
N LEU A 312 4.61 -4.70 12.00
CA LEU A 312 3.53 -5.63 12.31
C LEU A 312 3.93 -7.04 11.88
N PHE A 313 4.05 -7.98 12.82
CA PHE A 313 4.12 -9.40 12.51
C PHE A 313 2.73 -10.02 12.54
N LEU A 314 2.36 -10.74 11.47
CA LEU A 314 1.14 -11.57 11.48
C LEU A 314 1.52 -13.04 11.59
N SER A 315 0.99 -13.73 12.60
CA SER A 315 1.11 -15.19 12.73
C SER A 315 0.00 -15.89 11.95
N VAL A 316 0.35 -16.86 11.10
CA VAL A 316 -0.63 -17.69 10.36
C VAL A 316 -1.54 -18.47 11.32
N ALA A 317 -1.04 -18.92 12.47
CA ALA A 317 -1.80 -19.70 13.44
C ALA A 317 -2.88 -18.86 14.13
N GLU A 318 -2.51 -17.67 14.62
CA GLU A 318 -3.46 -16.74 15.24
C GLU A 318 -4.45 -16.21 14.19
N THR A 319 -3.97 -15.87 12.98
CA THR A 319 -4.84 -15.43 11.88
C THR A 319 -5.89 -16.48 11.52
N LEU A 320 -5.51 -17.77 11.51
CA LEU A 320 -6.46 -18.85 11.31
C LEU A 320 -7.45 -18.95 12.48
N ALA A 321 -6.99 -18.87 13.73
CA ALA A 321 -7.86 -18.92 14.89
C ALA A 321 -8.91 -17.80 14.86
N ASP A 322 -8.50 -16.56 14.58
CA ASP A 322 -9.42 -15.42 14.46
C ASP A 322 -10.45 -15.66 13.36
N TRP A 323 -10.02 -16.19 12.20
CA TRP A 323 -10.95 -16.53 11.12
C TRP A 323 -11.93 -17.63 11.52
N LEU A 324 -11.47 -18.69 12.21
CA LEU A 324 -12.33 -19.77 12.67
C LEU A 324 -13.37 -19.27 13.68
N GLU A 325 -13.00 -18.37 14.58
CA GLU A 325 -13.92 -17.73 15.53
C GLU A 325 -15.00 -16.91 14.80
N VAL A 326 -14.59 -16.05 13.86
CA VAL A 326 -15.51 -15.21 13.07
C VAL A 326 -16.47 -16.05 12.23
N ASN A 327 -16.04 -17.24 11.78
CA ASN A 327 -16.86 -18.17 11.00
C ASN A 327 -17.57 -19.22 11.88
N GLU A 328 -17.58 -19.02 13.19
CA GLU A 328 -18.27 -19.87 14.17
C GLU A 328 -17.88 -21.36 14.10
N VAL A 329 -16.64 -21.66 13.67
CA VAL A 329 -16.11 -23.02 13.63
C VAL A 329 -15.63 -23.38 15.04
N ARG A 330 -16.26 -24.37 15.68
CA ARG A 330 -15.87 -24.86 17.02
C ARG A 330 -15.11 -26.18 17.02
N GLU A 331 -15.44 -27.04 16.06
CA GLU A 331 -14.87 -28.38 15.89
C GLU A 331 -14.17 -28.49 14.53
N LEU A 332 -12.93 -28.97 14.53
CA LEU A 332 -12.13 -29.13 13.32
C LEU A 332 -11.11 -30.26 13.44
N ALA A 333 -10.64 -30.75 12.31
CA ALA A 333 -9.43 -31.57 12.23
C ALA A 333 -8.27 -30.72 11.70
N LEU A 334 -7.08 -30.88 12.29
CA LEU A 334 -5.87 -30.24 11.84
C LEU A 334 -4.97 -31.26 11.13
N VAL A 335 -4.81 -31.10 9.82
CA VAL A 335 -3.95 -31.94 8.99
C VAL A 335 -2.59 -31.27 8.86
N GLY A 336 -1.54 -31.92 9.37
CA GLY A 336 -0.20 -31.33 9.48
C GLY A 336 0.85 -32.40 9.71
N ILE A 337 2.12 -32.03 9.62
CA ILE A 337 3.19 -32.85 10.19
C ILE A 337 3.09 -32.89 11.72
N PRO A 338 3.72 -33.86 12.41
CA PRO A 338 3.58 -34.02 13.86
C PRO A 338 3.88 -32.76 14.68
N CYS A 339 4.92 -32.00 14.31
CA CYS A 339 5.27 -30.76 15.00
C CYS A 339 4.27 -29.60 14.74
N VAL A 340 3.32 -29.75 13.82
CA VAL A 340 2.26 -28.78 13.54
C VAL A 340 0.92 -29.28 14.07
N ALA A 341 0.46 -30.44 13.60
CA ALA A 341 -0.87 -30.98 13.93
C ALA A 341 -0.96 -31.63 15.31
N GLY A 342 0.16 -32.07 15.89
CA GLY A 342 0.16 -32.73 17.20
C GLY A 342 -0.12 -31.80 18.39
N LEU A 343 -0.19 -30.48 18.17
CA LEU A 343 -0.40 -29.44 19.19
C LEU A 343 0.51 -29.56 20.43
N GLY A 344 1.65 -30.25 20.28
CA GLY A 344 2.69 -30.39 21.30
C GLY A 344 3.54 -29.14 21.45
N PRO A 345 4.64 -29.20 22.23
CA PRO A 345 5.48 -28.04 22.53
C PRO A 345 6.11 -27.37 21.29
N TRP A 346 6.19 -28.08 20.18
CA TRP A 346 6.76 -27.60 18.92
C TRP A 346 5.74 -26.95 17.97
N SER A 347 4.44 -27.03 18.29
CA SER A 347 3.39 -26.53 17.41
C SER A 347 3.11 -25.06 17.63
N ALA A 348 3.26 -24.29 16.55
CA ALA A 348 2.81 -22.90 16.50
C ALA A 348 1.30 -22.74 16.69
N TYR A 349 0.54 -23.81 16.44
CA TYR A 349 -0.91 -23.82 16.56
C TYR A 349 -1.37 -24.16 17.98
N ARG A 350 -0.48 -24.60 18.88
CA ARG A 350 -0.86 -25.08 20.21
C ARG A 350 -1.69 -24.08 20.99
N GLU A 351 -1.25 -22.84 21.07
CA GLU A 351 -1.94 -21.80 21.84
C GLU A 351 -3.18 -21.30 21.10
N ALA A 352 -3.04 -20.96 19.81
CA ALA A 352 -4.14 -20.54 18.93
C ALA A 352 -5.32 -21.52 18.92
N MET A 353 -5.05 -22.83 18.96
CA MET A 353 -6.07 -23.87 18.83
C MET A 353 -6.74 -24.28 20.16
N LYS A 354 -6.30 -23.78 21.32
CA LYS A 354 -6.91 -24.09 22.64
C LYS A 354 -8.40 -23.72 22.73
N ARG A 355 -8.85 -22.82 21.85
CA ARG A 355 -10.21 -22.28 21.82
C ARG A 355 -11.19 -23.17 21.03
N PHE A 356 -10.69 -24.26 20.45
CA PHE A 356 -11.43 -25.15 19.56
C PHE A 356 -11.30 -26.61 20.01
N GLU A 357 -12.29 -27.41 19.64
CA GLU A 357 -12.18 -28.86 19.72
C GLU A 357 -11.46 -29.36 18.47
N VAL A 358 -10.19 -29.73 18.64
CA VAL A 358 -9.37 -30.27 17.55
C VAL A 358 -9.37 -31.79 17.61
N GLU A 359 -9.90 -32.42 16.56
CA GLU A 359 -9.84 -33.85 16.38
C GLU A 359 -8.40 -34.32 16.21
N ALA A 360 -7.96 -35.20 17.13
CA ALA A 360 -6.73 -35.96 16.96
C ALA A 360 -6.93 -37.03 15.89
N LEU A 361 -6.14 -36.95 14.82
CA LEU A 361 -6.11 -37.96 13.77
C LEU A 361 -5.32 -39.18 14.24
N ASP A 362 -5.78 -40.38 13.88
CA ASP A 362 -4.99 -41.59 14.13
C ASP A 362 -3.70 -41.63 13.28
N ASP A 363 -2.74 -42.46 13.72
CA ASP A 363 -1.42 -42.55 13.09
C ASP A 363 -1.52 -42.94 11.61
N ARG A 364 -2.41 -43.88 11.28
CA ARG A 364 -2.62 -44.35 9.91
C ARG A 364 -3.11 -43.23 8.99
N THR A 365 -4.06 -42.43 9.46
CA THR A 365 -4.62 -41.30 8.72
C THR A 365 -3.55 -40.23 8.52
N SER A 366 -2.80 -39.93 9.57
CA SER A 366 -1.68 -38.98 9.54
C SER A 366 -0.58 -39.41 8.55
N GLU A 367 -0.19 -40.70 8.56
CA GLU A 367 0.77 -41.27 7.61
C GLU A 367 0.27 -41.22 6.16
N ASN A 368 -1.00 -41.54 5.92
CA ASN A 368 -1.59 -41.47 4.58
C ASN A 368 -1.59 -40.04 4.03
N LEU A 369 -1.92 -39.05 4.87
CA LEU A 369 -1.90 -37.64 4.49
C LEU A 369 -0.47 -37.13 4.24
N ALA A 370 0.49 -37.51 5.09
CA ALA A 370 1.89 -37.18 4.91
C ALA A 370 2.47 -37.78 3.62
N LYS A 371 2.14 -39.06 3.33
CA LYS A 371 2.52 -39.73 2.08
C LYS A 371 1.91 -39.02 0.87
N LEU A 372 0.64 -38.64 0.94
CA LEU A 372 -0.01 -37.89 -0.14
C LEU A 372 0.67 -36.53 -0.37
N ALA A 373 1.01 -35.79 0.70
CA ALA A 373 1.73 -34.52 0.60
C ALA A 373 3.08 -34.71 -0.09
N TYR A 374 3.81 -35.78 0.24
CA TYR A 374 5.07 -36.13 -0.42
C TYR A 374 4.88 -36.51 -1.91
N GLU A 375 3.84 -37.28 -2.24
CA GLU A 375 3.50 -37.62 -3.64
C GLU A 375 3.20 -36.35 -4.46
N VAL A 376 2.45 -35.39 -3.90
CA VAL A 376 2.17 -34.10 -4.53
C VAL A 376 3.45 -33.27 -4.69
N LYS A 377 4.34 -33.30 -3.69
CA LYS A 377 5.63 -32.60 -3.76
C LYS A 377 6.50 -33.09 -4.91
N GLN A 378 6.55 -34.40 -5.13
CA GLN A 378 7.39 -35.00 -6.17
C GLN A 378 6.79 -34.89 -7.57
N ASN A 379 5.47 -35.05 -7.69
CA ASN A 379 4.80 -35.24 -8.98
C ASN A 379 3.95 -34.04 -9.40
N GLY A 380 3.82 -33.03 -8.54
CA GLY A 380 2.95 -31.88 -8.75
C GLY A 380 1.47 -32.15 -8.45
N VAL A 381 0.65 -31.13 -8.69
CA VAL A 381 -0.79 -31.13 -8.39
C VAL A 381 -1.56 -31.85 -9.50
N SER A 382 -2.50 -32.75 -9.14
CA SER A 382 -3.38 -33.42 -10.11
C SER A 382 -4.78 -33.70 -9.53
N PRO A 383 -5.82 -33.86 -10.39
CA PRO A 383 -7.16 -34.24 -9.93
C PRO A 383 -7.18 -35.56 -9.16
N LEU A 384 -6.31 -36.51 -9.54
CA LEU A 384 -6.16 -37.79 -8.84
C LEU A 384 -5.76 -37.60 -7.38
N TYR A 385 -4.82 -36.68 -7.09
CA TYR A 385 -4.39 -36.41 -5.71
C TYR A 385 -5.48 -35.68 -4.90
N LEU A 386 -6.27 -34.81 -5.53
CA LEU A 386 -7.42 -34.20 -4.87
C LEU A 386 -8.47 -35.26 -4.50
N ASP A 387 -8.76 -36.21 -5.38
CA ASP A 387 -9.70 -37.29 -5.09
C ASP A 387 -9.16 -38.25 -4.02
N LYS A 388 -7.85 -38.53 -4.00
CA LYS A 388 -7.20 -39.24 -2.88
C LYS A 388 -7.35 -38.49 -1.56
N LEU A 389 -7.09 -37.18 -1.53
CA LEU A 389 -7.26 -36.35 -0.33
C LEU A 389 -8.70 -36.44 0.18
N ARG A 390 -9.68 -36.29 -0.72
CA ARG A 390 -11.11 -36.41 -0.38
C ARG A 390 -11.48 -37.80 0.11
N GLY A 391 -10.88 -38.84 -0.45
CA GLY A 391 -11.07 -40.22 0.00
C GLY A 391 -10.61 -40.42 1.44
N ILE A 392 -9.39 -39.98 1.76
CA ILE A 392 -8.82 -40.07 3.12
C ILE A 392 -9.66 -39.23 4.08
N VAL A 393 -9.86 -37.95 3.79
CA VAL A 393 -10.59 -37.03 4.67
C VAL A 393 -12.07 -37.41 4.81
N GLY A 394 -12.70 -37.92 3.76
CA GLY A 394 -14.09 -38.33 3.77
C GLY A 394 -14.35 -39.60 4.59
N LYS A 395 -13.36 -40.50 4.67
CA LYS A 395 -13.49 -41.79 5.35
C LYS A 395 -12.97 -41.76 6.78
N ASP A 396 -11.83 -41.10 7.00
CA ASP A 396 -11.02 -41.29 8.20
C ASP A 396 -11.04 -40.07 9.13
N VAL A 397 -11.61 -38.93 8.69
CA VAL A 397 -11.73 -37.70 9.51
C VAL A 397 -13.20 -37.48 9.88
N ARG A 398 -13.51 -37.29 11.17
CA ARG A 398 -14.89 -37.07 11.64
C ARG A 398 -15.33 -35.63 11.45
N SER A 399 -14.47 -34.68 11.78
CA SER A 399 -14.74 -33.24 11.75
C SER A 399 -15.22 -32.77 10.38
N ARG A 400 -16.21 -31.88 10.37
CA ARG A 400 -16.71 -31.27 9.13
C ARG A 400 -15.70 -30.31 8.52
N HIS A 401 -15.05 -29.52 9.37
CA HIS A 401 -14.02 -28.56 9.00
C HIS A 401 -12.65 -29.21 9.11
N VAL A 402 -11.84 -29.08 8.08
CA VAL A 402 -10.53 -29.73 8.01
C VAL A 402 -9.50 -28.70 7.54
N VAL A 403 -8.63 -28.32 8.46
CA VAL A 403 -7.55 -27.37 8.21
C VAL A 403 -6.36 -28.11 7.61
N LEU A 404 -5.93 -27.69 6.42
CA LEU A 404 -4.79 -28.26 5.70
C LEU A 404 -3.51 -27.48 6.02
N ALA A 405 -2.92 -27.70 7.20
CA ALA A 405 -1.63 -27.12 7.60
C ALA A 405 -0.40 -27.83 6.95
N LEU A 406 -0.58 -28.30 5.71
CA LEU A 406 0.46 -28.79 4.80
C LEU A 406 0.31 -28.04 3.48
N THR A 407 1.28 -27.22 3.14
CA THR A 407 1.20 -26.33 1.97
C THR A 407 1.04 -27.12 0.67
N GLU A 408 1.63 -28.30 0.57
CA GLU A 408 1.49 -29.19 -0.58
C GLU A 408 0.05 -29.69 -0.77
N LEU A 409 -0.70 -29.95 0.32
CA LEU A 409 -2.10 -30.36 0.23
C LEU A 409 -3.02 -29.18 -0.10
N SER A 410 -2.72 -27.98 0.40
CA SER A 410 -3.46 -26.76 0.07
C SER A 410 -3.48 -26.47 -1.42
N LEU A 411 -2.40 -26.77 -2.15
CA LEU A 411 -2.34 -26.59 -3.61
C LEU A 411 -3.42 -27.41 -4.35
N LEU A 412 -3.85 -28.56 -3.80
CA LEU A 412 -4.91 -29.37 -4.39
C LEU A 412 -6.27 -28.66 -4.39
N LEU A 413 -6.49 -27.70 -3.50
CA LEU A 413 -7.75 -26.96 -3.41
C LEU A 413 -8.00 -26.06 -4.62
N ALA A 414 -6.96 -25.64 -5.34
CA ALA A 414 -7.13 -24.91 -6.60
C ALA A 414 -7.87 -25.73 -7.68
N LEU A 415 -7.84 -27.07 -7.57
CA LEU A 415 -8.56 -27.97 -8.48
C LEU A 415 -10.02 -28.23 -8.06
N GLN A 416 -10.44 -27.71 -6.90
CA GLN A 416 -11.78 -27.93 -6.37
C GLN A 416 -12.83 -27.09 -7.10
N LYS A 417 -13.58 -27.72 -8.00
CA LYS A 417 -14.68 -27.06 -8.74
C LYS A 417 -16.00 -26.96 -7.97
N ARG A 418 -16.22 -27.80 -6.96
CA ARG A 418 -17.46 -27.88 -6.18
C ARG A 418 -17.15 -28.16 -4.72
N ALA A 419 -17.95 -27.59 -3.82
CA ALA A 419 -17.88 -27.90 -2.40
C ALA A 419 -18.21 -29.39 -2.17
N GLY A 420 -17.40 -30.03 -1.34
CA GLY A 420 -17.65 -31.40 -0.86
C GLY A 420 -18.49 -31.40 0.41
N LYS A 421 -18.71 -32.61 0.97
CA LYS A 421 -19.33 -32.77 2.31
C LYS A 421 -18.46 -32.18 3.43
N LYS A 422 -17.15 -32.16 3.23
CA LYS A 422 -16.15 -31.59 4.13
C LYS A 422 -15.77 -30.19 3.66
N VAL A 423 -15.55 -29.30 4.61
CA VAL A 423 -15.05 -27.94 4.36
C VAL A 423 -13.54 -27.96 4.56
N LEU A 424 -12.80 -27.93 3.46
CA LEU A 424 -11.34 -27.90 3.49
C LEU A 424 -10.89 -26.44 3.59
N ILE A 425 -10.08 -26.13 4.59
CA ILE A 425 -9.62 -24.77 4.90
C ILE A 425 -8.10 -24.73 4.67
N ASP A 426 -7.65 -23.77 3.87
CA ASP A 426 -6.23 -23.48 3.66
C ASP A 426 -5.78 -22.34 4.58
N PRO A 427 -4.92 -22.60 5.58
CA PRO A 427 -4.35 -21.54 6.42
C PRO A 427 -3.67 -20.44 5.60
N MET A 428 -3.01 -20.78 4.49
CA MET A 428 -2.31 -19.80 3.66
C MET A 428 -3.27 -18.87 2.91
N ASP A 429 -4.47 -19.36 2.56
CA ASP A 429 -5.49 -18.55 1.92
C ASP A 429 -6.14 -17.57 2.91
N VAL A 430 -6.46 -18.05 4.12
CA VAL A 430 -6.93 -17.21 5.23
C VAL A 430 -5.88 -16.15 5.59
N TYR A 431 -4.60 -16.54 5.64
CA TYR A 431 -3.50 -15.66 5.94
C TYR A 431 -3.28 -14.60 4.86
N ALA A 432 -3.37 -14.97 3.58
CA ALA A 432 -3.30 -14.03 2.47
C ALA A 432 -4.40 -12.97 2.54
N ARG A 433 -5.61 -13.38 2.90
CA ARG A 433 -6.74 -12.46 3.10
C ARG A 433 -6.45 -11.45 4.20
N ALA A 434 -5.99 -11.90 5.36
CA ALA A 434 -5.67 -11.01 6.47
C ALA A 434 -4.55 -10.00 6.12
N ILE A 435 -3.50 -10.45 5.42
CA ILE A 435 -2.44 -9.56 4.93
C ILE A 435 -3.00 -8.50 3.97
N ALA A 436 -3.88 -8.90 3.04
CA ALA A 436 -4.53 -7.97 2.12
C ALA A 436 -5.44 -6.97 2.86
N GLU A 437 -6.18 -7.41 3.86
CA GLU A 437 -7.03 -6.56 4.70
C GLU A 437 -6.19 -5.51 5.46
N GLN A 438 -5.04 -5.88 6.02
CA GLN A 438 -4.12 -4.91 6.64
C GLN A 438 -3.61 -3.86 5.64
N PHE A 439 -3.17 -4.29 4.46
CA PHE A 439 -2.74 -3.37 3.40
C PHE A 439 -3.84 -2.38 3.00
N LEU A 440 -5.06 -2.88 2.78
CA LEU A 440 -6.23 -2.09 2.38
C LEU A 440 -6.69 -1.13 3.49
N ALA A 441 -6.60 -1.55 4.76
CA ALA A 441 -6.91 -0.70 5.90
C ALA A 441 -5.94 0.49 6.02
N SER A 442 -4.66 0.28 5.71
CA SER A 442 -3.65 1.35 5.63
C SER A 442 -3.72 2.18 4.35
N ASN A 443 -4.44 1.70 3.33
CA ASN A 443 -4.62 2.37 2.04
C ASN A 443 -6.10 2.40 1.62
N PRO A 444 -6.98 3.08 2.39
CA PRO A 444 -8.40 3.07 2.10
C PRO A 444 -8.67 3.63 0.69
N PRO A 445 -9.58 3.00 -0.08
CA PRO A 445 -9.95 3.52 -1.40
C PRO A 445 -10.61 4.91 -1.28
N HIS A 446 -10.49 5.72 -2.34
CA HIS A 446 -10.88 7.14 -2.46
C HIS A 446 -12.31 7.52 -2.02
N ASP A 447 -13.18 6.56 -1.73
CA ASP A 447 -14.55 6.81 -1.28
C ASP A 447 -14.90 5.89 -0.10
N ALA A 448 -14.28 6.16 1.05
CA ALA A 448 -14.54 5.45 2.30
C ALA A 448 -15.96 5.67 2.87
N ARG A 449 -16.82 6.48 2.21
CA ARG A 449 -18.21 6.68 2.64
C ARG A 449 -19.11 5.46 2.38
N ARG A 450 -18.64 4.45 1.62
CA ARG A 450 -19.44 3.25 1.26
C ARG A 450 -18.93 1.93 1.82
N LEU A 451 -17.77 1.87 2.46
CA LEU A 451 -17.33 0.68 3.18
C LEU A 451 -17.97 0.65 4.57
N ARG A 452 -19.31 0.54 4.62
CA ARG A 452 -19.95 -0.11 5.77
C ARG A 452 -19.84 -1.61 5.54
N PRO A 453 -19.67 -2.42 6.60
CA PRO A 453 -19.84 -3.87 6.47
C PRO A 453 -21.22 -4.11 5.85
N SER A 454 -21.26 -4.81 4.73
CA SER A 454 -22.51 -5.37 4.23
C SER A 454 -23.08 -6.28 5.31
N SER A 455 -24.23 -5.87 5.85
CA SER A 455 -25.18 -6.65 6.65
C SER A 455 -24.64 -7.34 7.90
N ILE A 456 -24.82 -6.66 9.04
CA ILE A 456 -25.51 -7.27 10.18
C ILE A 456 -26.89 -6.59 10.20
N GLU A 457 -27.88 -7.26 9.62
CA GLU A 457 -29.29 -7.24 10.04
C GLU A 457 -29.74 -8.70 10.11
#